data_AF-A0A7S2LFE1-F1
#
_entry.id   AF-A0A7S2LFE1-F1
#
_cell.length_a   1.000
_cell.length_b   1.000
_cell.length_c   1.000
_cell.angle_alpha   90.00
_cell.angle_beta   90.00
_cell.angle_gamma   90.00
#
_symmetry.space_group_name_H-M   'P 1'
#
loop_
_entity.id
_entity.type
_entity.pdbx_description
1 polymer ?
#
loop_
_entity_poly.entity_id
_entity_poly.type
_entity_poly.pdbx_seq_one_letter_code
_entity_poly.pdbx_strand_id
1 'polypeptide(L)'
;DGGVDLHGKCWYLGEAGASCSSTCKAKNLGYSHYVAGEAAPMVPKLLGREPGTRQFAWGRTECYVPGSDRYHTAKERADSNAGDQGDAGDWSVDVCRLACSCTQGASSPAPPVTPSAPYPGCVEQSSVYRHAGAHAIFVDLSSYGAAGCWQNDCKNTDKFNADDMGICARTCSQIEECTHWSYGEQEDAKKCFFRKSDGGREQADGWTSAPKGCAPPPIPDSYLAWSAAELLKVCDAGKSDACPDMARAVTTWRFAIRHLKRATEGKVDPNTINFINQVSDDTDAFAAQMSEDNFPVVVGNNRQVFMALGSWLASQPQPSVDTRDASLPNPVRSQFCGPASCHEKVD
;
A
#
# COMPACT_ATOMS: atom_id res chain seq x y z
N ASP A 1 -25.39 -29.23 2.69
CA ASP A 1 -24.01 -29.74 2.51
C ASP A 1 -23.04 -29.52 3.69
N GLY A 2 -23.56 -29.25 4.90
CA GLY A 2 -22.77 -29.28 6.14
C GLY A 2 -21.75 -28.14 6.33
N GLY A 3 -21.74 -27.13 5.47
CA GLY A 3 -20.88 -25.95 5.62
C GLY A 3 -21.56 -24.81 6.37
N VAL A 4 -20.77 -23.87 6.90
CA VAL A 4 -21.22 -22.65 7.59
C VAL A 4 -20.67 -21.42 6.87
N ASP A 5 -21.54 -20.52 6.42
CA ASP A 5 -21.14 -19.26 5.79
C ASP A 5 -20.81 -18.21 6.86
N LEU A 6 -19.53 -17.85 6.96
CA LEU A 6 -19.06 -16.83 7.90
C LEU A 6 -17.77 -16.20 7.41
N HIS A 7 -17.53 -14.93 7.76
CA HIS A 7 -16.33 -14.18 7.38
C HIS A 7 -16.18 -14.04 5.84
N GLY A 8 -17.29 -14.07 5.09
CA GLY A 8 -17.27 -14.06 3.63
C GLY A 8 -16.69 -15.34 3.02
N LYS A 9 -16.71 -16.46 3.77
CA LYS A 9 -16.20 -17.78 3.34
C LYS A 9 -17.22 -18.86 3.66
N CYS A 10 -17.19 -19.94 2.89
CA CYS A 10 -17.92 -21.17 3.18
C CYS A 10 -17.00 -22.09 3.99
N TRP A 11 -17.30 -22.33 5.26
CA TRP A 11 -16.48 -23.17 6.12
C TRP A 11 -16.95 -24.61 6.10
N TYR A 12 -16.00 -25.55 6.04
CA TYR A 12 -16.26 -26.98 6.12
C TYR A 12 -15.33 -27.64 7.13
N LEU A 13 -15.83 -28.61 7.86
CA LEU A 13 -15.01 -29.46 8.71
C LEU A 13 -14.53 -30.66 7.90
N GLY A 14 -13.23 -30.75 7.65
CA GLY A 14 -12.61 -31.83 6.89
C GLY A 14 -12.74 -33.21 7.54
N GLU A 15 -12.35 -34.24 6.80
CA GLU A 15 -12.14 -35.57 7.36
C GLU A 15 -10.84 -35.61 8.19
N ALA A 16 -10.72 -36.61 9.09
CA ALA A 16 -9.51 -36.75 9.89
C ALA A 16 -8.29 -37.01 8.98
N GLY A 17 -7.22 -36.22 9.13
CA GLY A 17 -6.02 -36.31 8.29
C GLY A 17 -6.12 -35.61 6.93
N ALA A 18 -7.29 -35.08 6.55
CA ALA A 18 -7.44 -34.32 5.32
C ALA A 18 -6.88 -32.90 5.46
N SER A 19 -6.21 -32.41 4.43
CA SER A 19 -5.80 -31.00 4.33
C SER A 19 -6.99 -30.11 3.94
N CYS A 20 -6.89 -28.80 4.13
CA CYS A 20 -7.96 -27.90 3.72
C CYS A 20 -8.07 -27.71 2.20
N SER A 21 -6.96 -27.77 1.48
CA SER A 21 -6.94 -27.85 0.01
C SER A 21 -7.79 -29.03 -0.47
N SER A 22 -7.58 -30.23 0.09
CA SER A 22 -8.34 -31.42 -0.29
C SER A 22 -9.82 -31.34 0.12
N THR A 23 -10.10 -30.79 1.31
CA THR A 23 -11.46 -30.60 1.83
C THR A 23 -12.28 -29.65 0.95
N CYS A 24 -11.73 -28.49 0.61
CA CYS A 24 -12.41 -27.52 -0.28
C CYS A 24 -12.57 -28.08 -1.70
N LYS A 25 -11.53 -28.75 -2.22
CA LYS A 25 -11.60 -29.39 -3.54
C LYS A 25 -12.70 -30.44 -3.63
N ALA A 26 -12.92 -31.23 -2.57
CA ALA A 26 -14.03 -32.19 -2.50
C ALA A 26 -15.42 -31.54 -2.54
N LYS A 27 -15.51 -30.23 -2.32
CA LYS A 27 -16.72 -29.41 -2.44
C LYS A 27 -16.79 -28.62 -3.75
N ASN A 28 -15.85 -28.82 -4.69
CA ASN A 28 -15.66 -28.00 -5.89
C ASN A 28 -15.39 -26.52 -5.56
N LEU A 29 -14.67 -26.27 -4.47
CA LEU A 29 -14.28 -24.94 -3.99
C LEU A 29 -12.76 -24.82 -3.92
N GLY A 30 -12.24 -23.60 -3.98
CA GLY A 30 -10.86 -23.28 -3.65
C GLY A 30 -10.67 -23.12 -2.15
N TYR A 31 -9.53 -23.56 -1.61
CA TYR A 31 -9.14 -23.16 -0.26
C TYR A 31 -8.76 -21.67 -0.27
N SER A 32 -9.19 -20.95 0.76
CA SER A 32 -8.85 -19.54 0.95
C SER A 32 -8.56 -19.33 2.42
N HIS A 33 -7.26 -19.25 2.75
CA HIS A 33 -6.78 -19.16 4.13
C HIS A 33 -7.47 -18.00 4.88
N TYR A 34 -8.01 -18.33 6.05
CA TYR A 34 -8.59 -17.38 6.98
C TYR A 34 -8.41 -17.91 8.40
N VAL A 35 -7.97 -17.05 9.33
CA VAL A 35 -7.83 -17.39 10.75
C VAL A 35 -9.03 -16.85 11.50
N ALA A 36 -9.93 -17.73 11.92
CA ALA A 36 -10.96 -17.37 12.88
C ALA A 36 -10.28 -17.09 14.23
N GLY A 37 -10.38 -15.86 14.71
CA GLY A 37 -9.74 -15.43 15.95
C GLY A 37 -10.23 -16.24 17.16
N GLU A 38 -9.42 -16.31 18.21
CA GLU A 38 -9.73 -17.11 19.41
C GLU A 38 -11.06 -16.75 20.08
N ALA A 39 -11.56 -15.52 19.91
CA ALA A 39 -12.84 -15.10 20.46
C ALA A 39 -14.05 -15.79 19.80
N ALA A 40 -13.91 -16.26 18.55
CA ALA A 40 -15.03 -16.78 17.75
C ALA A 40 -14.62 -17.96 16.85
N PRO A 41 -14.15 -19.09 17.44
CA PRO A 41 -13.66 -20.23 16.67
C PRO A 41 -14.76 -20.89 15.82
N MET A 42 -14.34 -21.54 14.75
CA MET A 42 -15.23 -22.18 13.77
C MET A 42 -15.60 -23.60 14.13
N VAL A 43 -14.76 -24.37 14.83
CA VAL A 43 -15.05 -25.77 15.18
C VAL A 43 -16.39 -25.93 15.91
N PRO A 44 -16.73 -25.17 16.97
CA PRO A 44 -18.03 -25.32 17.63
C PRO A 44 -19.21 -25.02 16.71
N LYS A 45 -19.07 -24.03 15.82
CA LYS A 45 -20.11 -23.63 14.85
C LYS A 45 -20.33 -24.73 13.80
N LEU A 46 -19.24 -25.31 13.30
CA LEU A 46 -19.27 -26.40 12.32
C LEU A 46 -19.84 -27.71 12.91
N LEU A 47 -19.61 -27.96 14.20
CA LEU A 47 -20.18 -29.11 14.91
C LEU A 47 -21.63 -28.90 15.36
N GLY A 48 -22.09 -27.66 15.43
CA GLY A 48 -23.38 -27.30 16.04
C GLY A 48 -23.44 -27.54 17.56
N ARG A 49 -22.27 -27.67 18.22
CA ARG A 49 -22.13 -27.86 19.66
C ARG A 49 -20.73 -27.47 20.14
N GLU A 50 -20.59 -27.20 21.43
CA GLU A 50 -19.28 -26.99 22.06
C GLU A 50 -18.59 -28.35 22.29
N PRO A 51 -17.32 -28.54 21.87
CA PRO A 51 -16.51 -29.69 22.26
C PRO A 51 -16.20 -29.68 23.76
N GLY A 52 -16.03 -30.86 24.36
CA GLY A 52 -15.73 -31.00 25.78
C GLY A 52 -14.45 -30.33 26.25
N THR A 53 -13.47 -30.07 25.37
CA THR A 53 -12.23 -29.36 25.75
C THR A 53 -11.75 -28.41 24.67
N ARG A 54 -11.64 -27.14 25.03
CA ARG A 54 -10.95 -26.12 24.24
C ARG A 54 -9.48 -26.07 24.62
N GLN A 55 -8.59 -26.06 23.62
CA GLN A 55 -7.15 -25.92 23.80
C GLN A 55 -6.64 -24.66 23.10
N PHE A 56 -5.44 -24.23 23.51
CA PHE A 56 -4.76 -23.06 22.94
C PHE A 56 -4.44 -23.25 21.46
N ALA A 57 -4.16 -22.13 20.78
CA ALA A 57 -3.92 -22.12 19.36
C ALA A 57 -2.64 -22.89 18.98
N TRP A 58 -2.77 -23.85 18.07
CA TRP A 58 -1.68 -24.77 17.72
C TRP A 58 -1.07 -24.50 16.34
N GLY A 59 -1.90 -24.30 15.31
CA GLY A 59 -1.47 -23.96 13.94
C GLY A 59 -2.36 -22.87 13.32
N ARG A 60 -2.16 -22.59 12.03
CA ARG A 60 -2.94 -21.60 11.25
C ARG A 60 -4.39 -22.02 10.98
N THR A 61 -4.70 -23.30 11.11
CA THR A 61 -6.06 -23.84 10.95
C THR A 61 -6.54 -24.49 12.25
N GLU A 62 -7.83 -24.36 12.59
CA GLU A 62 -8.37 -25.03 13.78
C GLU A 62 -8.39 -26.55 13.56
N CYS A 63 -7.99 -27.30 14.58
CA CYS A 63 -8.01 -28.77 14.57
C CYS A 63 -9.03 -29.27 15.60
N TYR A 64 -10.01 -30.06 15.15
CA TYR A 64 -10.88 -30.85 16.02
C TYR A 64 -10.40 -32.31 16.06
N VAL A 65 -10.31 -32.90 17.25
CA VAL A 65 -9.92 -34.31 17.45
C VAL A 65 -11.11 -35.09 18.01
N PRO A 66 -11.88 -35.79 17.15
CA PRO A 66 -13.14 -36.43 17.55
C PRO A 66 -13.00 -37.43 18.69
N GLY A 67 -11.93 -38.23 18.68
CA GLY A 67 -11.72 -39.30 19.67
C GLY A 67 -11.53 -38.82 21.12
N SER A 68 -11.20 -37.54 21.31
CA SER A 68 -11.03 -36.92 22.63
C SER A 68 -11.96 -35.73 22.87
N ASP A 69 -12.87 -35.47 21.93
CA ASP A 69 -13.77 -34.33 21.90
C ASP A 69 -13.12 -32.98 22.28
N ARG A 70 -11.93 -32.72 21.74
CA ARG A 70 -11.17 -31.50 21.98
C ARG A 70 -10.88 -30.77 20.68
N TYR A 71 -10.62 -29.47 20.77
CA TYR A 71 -10.16 -28.70 19.62
C TYR A 71 -9.10 -27.67 19.99
N HIS A 72 -8.23 -27.35 19.04
CA HIS A 72 -7.30 -26.23 19.08
C HIS A 72 -7.85 -25.07 18.25
N THR A 73 -7.79 -23.86 18.79
CA THR A 73 -8.05 -22.65 18.00
C THR A 73 -6.94 -22.41 16.97
N ALA A 74 -7.18 -21.49 16.03
CA ALA A 74 -6.19 -21.08 15.05
C ALA A 74 -5.39 -19.86 15.56
N LYS A 75 -4.19 -19.67 15.02
CA LYS A 75 -3.36 -18.47 15.22
C LYS A 75 -2.81 -17.95 13.90
N GLU A 76 -2.46 -16.68 13.86
CA GLU A 76 -2.03 -16.03 12.61
C GLU A 76 -0.72 -16.59 12.02
N ARG A 77 0.15 -17.14 12.86
CA ARG A 77 1.49 -17.59 12.47
C ARG A 77 1.59 -19.10 12.44
N ALA A 78 2.25 -19.59 11.38
CA ALA A 78 2.74 -20.96 11.28
C ALA A 78 3.54 -21.36 12.53
N ASP A 79 3.43 -22.63 12.95
CA ASP A 79 4.19 -23.18 14.08
C ASP A 79 4.89 -24.48 13.68
N SER A 80 6.22 -24.45 13.70
CA SER A 80 7.05 -25.60 13.38
C SER A 80 6.81 -26.78 14.31
N ASN A 81 6.41 -26.55 15.57
CA ASN A 81 6.07 -27.60 16.52
C ASN A 81 4.76 -28.32 16.18
N ALA A 82 3.89 -27.67 15.39
CA ALA A 82 2.67 -28.25 14.86
C ALA A 82 2.85 -28.94 13.51
N GLY A 83 4.07 -28.91 12.94
CA GLY A 83 4.30 -29.29 11.55
C GLY A 83 3.60 -28.38 10.54
N ASP A 84 3.10 -27.22 10.97
CA ASP A 84 2.46 -26.22 10.12
C ASP A 84 3.53 -25.41 9.40
N GLN A 85 4.05 -25.97 8.30
CA GLN A 85 5.07 -25.39 7.45
C GLN A 85 4.56 -25.32 6.01
N GLY A 86 4.93 -24.26 5.28
CA GLY A 86 4.52 -24.09 3.87
C GLY A 86 3.13 -23.48 3.71
N ASP A 87 2.38 -23.96 2.71
CA ASP A 87 1.02 -23.49 2.43
C ASP A 87 0.03 -23.97 3.50
N ALA A 88 -0.79 -23.06 4.04
CA ALA A 88 -1.74 -23.37 5.10
C ALA A 88 -2.83 -24.36 4.66
N GLY A 89 -3.14 -24.41 3.35
CA GLY A 89 -4.13 -25.31 2.78
C GLY A 89 -3.65 -26.75 2.72
N ASP A 90 -2.34 -26.96 2.61
CA ASP A 90 -1.74 -28.29 2.48
C ASP A 90 -1.35 -28.91 3.83
N TRP A 91 -1.34 -28.11 4.91
CA TRP A 91 -1.14 -28.63 6.26
C TRP A 91 -2.24 -29.64 6.63
N SER A 92 -1.83 -30.74 7.24
CA SER A 92 -2.71 -31.78 7.76
C SER A 92 -2.11 -32.47 8.97
N VAL A 93 -2.98 -33.02 9.81
CA VAL A 93 -2.60 -33.84 10.97
C VAL A 93 -3.57 -35.02 11.00
N ASP A 94 -3.04 -36.23 11.08
CA ASP A 94 -3.76 -37.51 10.98
C ASP A 94 -4.98 -37.63 11.92
N VAL A 95 -4.87 -37.12 13.15
CA VAL A 95 -5.96 -37.15 14.14
C VAL A 95 -6.93 -35.96 14.05
N CYS A 96 -6.62 -34.96 13.22
CA CYS A 96 -7.36 -33.70 13.15
C CYS A 96 -8.36 -33.67 12.00
N ARG A 97 -9.57 -33.20 12.30
CA ARG A 97 -10.50 -32.64 11.33
C ARG A 97 -10.30 -31.13 11.29
N LEU A 98 -9.82 -30.61 10.17
CA LEU A 98 -9.50 -29.18 10.04
C LEU A 98 -10.75 -28.34 9.70
N ALA A 99 -10.89 -27.17 10.32
CA ALA A 99 -11.91 -26.18 9.96
C ALA A 99 -11.44 -25.35 8.76
N CYS A 100 -11.92 -25.68 7.58
CA CYS A 100 -11.40 -25.18 6.32
C CYS A 100 -12.28 -24.07 5.75
N SER A 101 -11.69 -22.89 5.54
CA SER A 101 -12.31 -21.76 4.85
C SER A 101 -12.20 -21.93 3.34
N CYS A 102 -13.33 -22.14 2.67
CA CYS A 102 -13.42 -22.32 1.23
C CYS A 102 -14.06 -21.10 0.57
N THR A 103 -13.76 -20.86 -0.71
CA THR A 103 -14.36 -19.80 -1.52
C THR A 103 -14.90 -20.37 -2.83
N GLN A 104 -15.94 -19.74 -3.38
CA GLN A 104 -16.47 -20.11 -4.70
C GLN A 104 -15.43 -19.83 -5.79
N GLY A 105 -15.39 -20.74 -6.77
CA GLY A 105 -14.37 -20.79 -7.81
C GLY A 105 -13.35 -21.87 -7.49
N ALA A 106 -13.04 -22.73 -8.47
CA ALA A 106 -11.73 -23.35 -8.49
C ALA A 106 -10.72 -22.22 -8.27
N SER A 107 -9.65 -22.45 -7.50
CA SER A 107 -8.50 -21.55 -7.47
C SER A 107 -8.09 -21.36 -8.93
N SER A 108 -8.61 -20.33 -9.60
CA SER A 108 -8.30 -20.07 -10.98
C SER A 108 -6.81 -19.79 -10.91
N PRO A 109 -5.96 -20.58 -11.59
CA PRO A 109 -4.54 -20.31 -11.57
C PRO A 109 -4.42 -18.85 -11.96
N ALA A 110 -3.89 -18.02 -11.06
CA ALA A 110 -3.69 -16.61 -11.32
C ALA A 110 -3.02 -16.53 -12.71
N PRO A 111 -3.47 -15.64 -13.60
CA PRO A 111 -2.90 -15.55 -14.94
C PRO A 111 -1.37 -15.54 -14.82
N PRO A 112 -0.65 -16.36 -15.60
CA PRO A 112 0.78 -16.58 -15.39
C PRO A 112 1.51 -15.25 -15.43
N VAL A 113 1.98 -14.81 -14.27
CA VAL A 113 2.79 -13.60 -14.16
C VAL A 113 4.10 -13.90 -14.85
N THR A 114 4.51 -13.03 -15.77
CA THR A 114 5.85 -13.06 -16.34
C THR A 114 6.67 -12.04 -15.56
N PRO A 115 7.50 -12.43 -14.57
CA PRO A 115 8.19 -11.47 -13.72
C PRO A 115 9.13 -10.53 -14.47
N SER A 116 9.52 -10.90 -15.69
CA SER A 116 10.37 -10.12 -16.60
C SER A 116 9.59 -9.23 -17.58
N ALA A 117 8.26 -9.26 -17.59
CA ALA A 117 7.48 -8.38 -18.45
C ALA A 117 7.59 -6.91 -17.98
N PRO A 118 7.50 -5.94 -18.90
CA PRO A 118 7.43 -4.53 -18.50
C PRO A 118 6.12 -4.27 -17.75
N TYR A 119 6.12 -3.25 -16.89
CA TYR A 119 4.89 -2.76 -16.26
C TYR A 119 3.86 -2.34 -17.33
N PRO A 120 2.56 -2.70 -17.20
CA PRO A 120 1.92 -3.40 -16.08
C PRO A 120 1.90 -4.95 -16.21
N GLY A 121 2.53 -5.54 -17.22
CA GLY A 121 2.48 -6.99 -17.49
C GLY A 121 3.17 -7.88 -16.44
N CYS A 122 4.02 -7.31 -15.58
CA CYS A 122 4.64 -8.00 -14.45
C CYS A 122 3.80 -8.01 -13.16
N VAL A 123 2.60 -7.40 -13.18
CA VAL A 123 1.72 -7.30 -12.01
C VAL A 123 0.94 -8.61 -11.83
N GLU A 124 1.03 -9.19 -10.64
CA GLU A 124 0.26 -10.36 -10.22
C GLU A 124 -1.17 -9.98 -9.84
N GLN A 125 -2.13 -10.71 -10.40
CA GLN A 125 -3.55 -10.55 -10.08
C GLN A 125 -3.96 -11.44 -8.92
N SER A 126 -4.99 -11.03 -8.19
CA SER A 126 -5.55 -11.73 -7.02
C SER A 126 -4.49 -12.07 -5.95
N SER A 127 -3.54 -11.18 -5.70
CA SER A 127 -2.43 -11.40 -4.78
C SER A 127 -2.20 -10.19 -3.87
N VAL A 128 -1.95 -10.46 -2.60
CA VAL A 128 -1.61 -9.46 -1.58
C VAL A 128 -0.51 -9.99 -0.67
N TYR A 129 0.41 -9.12 -0.26
CA TYR A 129 1.39 -9.42 0.76
C TYR A 129 0.92 -8.88 2.12
N ARG A 130 0.59 -9.76 3.08
CA ARG A 130 0.09 -9.42 4.41
C ARG A 130 1.16 -9.54 5.52
N HIS A 131 0.69 -9.48 6.77
CA HIS A 131 1.44 -9.59 8.02
C HIS A 131 2.41 -8.43 8.28
N ALA A 132 1.84 -7.29 8.68
CA ALA A 132 2.62 -6.10 9.01
C ALA A 132 3.72 -6.36 10.05
N GLY A 133 3.46 -7.20 11.07
CA GLY A 133 4.46 -7.50 12.10
C GLY A 133 5.70 -8.30 11.63
N ALA A 134 5.68 -8.91 10.44
CA ALA A 134 6.79 -9.72 9.94
C ALA A 134 7.43 -9.12 8.68
N HIS A 135 6.61 -8.64 7.75
CA HIS A 135 7.05 -8.28 6.40
C HIS A 135 6.84 -6.81 6.04
N ALA A 136 6.10 -6.02 6.85
CA ALA A 136 5.99 -4.59 6.58
C ALA A 136 7.33 -3.88 6.74
N ILE A 137 7.45 -2.81 5.98
CA ILE A 137 8.37 -1.71 6.26
C ILE A 137 7.55 -0.57 6.85
N PHE A 138 8.06 0.07 7.89
CA PHE A 138 7.45 1.28 8.40
C PHE A 138 8.40 2.43 8.10
N VAL A 139 7.98 3.30 7.19
CA VAL A 139 8.80 4.39 6.64
C VAL A 139 7.98 5.68 6.61
N ASP A 140 8.67 6.79 6.41
CA ASP A 140 8.03 8.10 6.25
C ASP A 140 7.47 8.26 4.82
N LEU A 141 6.17 7.96 4.70
CA LEU A 141 5.42 8.14 3.47
C LEU A 141 4.83 9.54 3.29
N SER A 142 4.96 10.43 4.28
CA SER A 142 4.50 11.82 4.15
C SER A 142 5.21 12.54 2.99
N SER A 143 6.43 12.10 2.68
CA SER A 143 7.24 12.62 1.59
C SER A 143 6.67 12.33 0.19
N TYR A 144 5.84 11.30 0.05
CA TYR A 144 5.18 10.91 -1.21
C TYR A 144 3.74 11.46 -1.32
N GLY A 145 3.33 12.35 -0.40
CA GLY A 145 1.99 12.92 -0.39
C GLY A 145 0.94 11.84 -0.14
N ALA A 146 1.16 11.01 0.86
CA ALA A 146 0.24 9.93 1.22
C ALA A 146 -0.85 10.43 2.20
N ALA A 147 -2.10 10.04 1.96
CA ALA A 147 -3.21 10.17 2.93
C ALA A 147 -3.74 8.78 3.30
N GLY A 148 -4.53 8.64 4.37
CA GLY A 148 -5.11 7.35 4.77
C GLY A 148 -4.08 6.31 5.24
N CYS A 149 -3.00 6.79 5.84
CA CYS A 149 -1.92 6.00 6.41
C CYS A 149 -2.37 5.17 7.63
N TRP A 150 -1.56 4.19 8.03
CA TRP A 150 -1.84 3.39 9.22
C TRP A 150 -1.98 4.29 10.45
N GLN A 151 -3.11 4.18 11.17
CA GLN A 151 -3.43 4.99 12.34
C GLN A 151 -3.32 6.52 12.11
N ASN A 152 -3.51 6.97 10.86
CA ASN A 152 -3.29 8.36 10.43
C ASN A 152 -1.86 8.88 10.64
N ASP A 153 -0.87 8.00 10.82
CA ASP A 153 0.54 8.37 10.94
C ASP A 153 1.28 8.02 9.66
N CYS A 154 1.47 9.01 8.78
CA CYS A 154 2.23 8.81 7.55
C CYS A 154 3.75 8.79 7.75
N LYS A 155 4.27 9.08 8.95
CA LYS A 155 5.72 9.04 9.22
C LYS A 155 6.21 7.65 9.59
N ASN A 156 5.30 6.79 10.06
CA ASN A 156 5.60 5.44 10.51
C ASN A 156 4.50 4.49 10.01
N THR A 157 4.42 4.31 8.69
CA THR A 157 3.38 3.49 8.05
C THR A 157 3.97 2.56 7.00
N ASP A 158 3.25 1.46 6.75
CA ASP A 158 3.50 0.51 5.68
C ASP A 158 2.48 0.61 4.55
N LYS A 159 1.51 1.53 4.68
CA LYS A 159 0.40 1.68 3.76
C LYS A 159 -0.15 3.10 3.66
N PHE A 160 -0.85 3.38 2.56
CA PHE A 160 -1.62 4.62 2.37
C PHE A 160 -2.70 4.44 1.29
N ASN A 161 -3.57 5.44 1.14
CA ASN A 161 -4.59 5.48 0.09
C ASN A 161 -3.99 5.86 -1.26
N ALA A 162 -4.30 5.11 -2.31
CA ALA A 162 -3.96 5.49 -3.68
C ALA A 162 -5.10 5.16 -4.63
N ASP A 163 -5.38 6.06 -5.58
CA ASP A 163 -6.47 5.85 -6.55
C ASP A 163 -6.09 4.93 -7.72
N ASP A 164 -4.78 4.71 -7.92
CA ASP A 164 -4.17 3.94 -8.99
C ASP A 164 -2.98 3.10 -8.49
N MET A 165 -2.83 1.88 -9.02
CA MET A 165 -1.76 0.96 -8.61
C MET A 165 -0.35 1.46 -8.98
N GLY A 166 -0.24 2.26 -10.04
CA GLY A 166 1.02 2.84 -10.47
C GLY A 166 1.60 3.78 -9.42
N ILE A 167 0.76 4.40 -8.58
CA ILE A 167 1.21 5.21 -7.43
C ILE A 167 1.94 4.31 -6.42
N CYS A 168 1.38 3.14 -6.10
CA CYS A 168 2.03 2.16 -5.22
C CYS A 168 3.36 1.70 -5.81
N ALA A 169 3.35 1.32 -7.09
CA ALA A 169 4.52 0.80 -7.77
C ALA A 169 5.67 1.84 -7.81
N ARG A 170 5.37 3.08 -8.20
CA ARG A 170 6.34 4.20 -8.20
C ARG A 170 6.87 4.47 -6.79
N THR A 171 5.98 4.53 -5.79
CA THR A 171 6.39 4.78 -4.40
C THR A 171 7.32 3.70 -3.89
N CYS A 172 6.98 2.42 -4.06
CA CYS A 172 7.86 1.31 -3.69
C CYS A 172 9.21 1.38 -4.41
N SER A 173 9.25 1.75 -5.69
CA SER A 173 10.50 1.87 -6.44
C SER A 173 11.46 2.91 -5.85
N GLN A 174 10.95 3.91 -5.14
CA GLN A 174 11.71 5.00 -4.53
C GLN A 174 12.10 4.75 -3.06
N ILE A 175 11.46 3.79 -2.38
CA ILE A 175 11.77 3.44 -0.99
C ILE A 175 12.85 2.37 -0.99
N GLU A 176 13.96 2.60 -0.29
CA GLU A 176 15.09 1.67 -0.28
C GLU A 176 14.68 0.29 0.26
N GLU A 177 14.00 0.22 1.41
CA GLU A 177 13.62 -1.05 2.05
C GLU A 177 12.45 -1.78 1.36
N CYS A 178 11.75 -1.12 0.42
CA CYS A 178 10.65 -1.76 -0.30
C CYS A 178 11.18 -2.73 -1.33
N THR A 179 10.72 -3.98 -1.27
CA THR A 179 10.99 -5.02 -2.26
C THR A 179 9.73 -5.48 -2.97
N HIS A 180 8.55 -5.31 -2.35
CA HIS A 180 7.26 -5.69 -2.91
C HIS A 180 6.17 -4.68 -2.52
N TRP A 181 5.19 -4.53 -3.41
CA TRP A 181 4.01 -3.73 -3.17
C TRP A 181 2.74 -4.51 -3.47
N SER A 182 1.66 -4.16 -2.78
CA SER A 182 0.30 -4.63 -3.08
C SER A 182 -0.64 -3.44 -3.19
N TYR A 183 -1.67 -3.59 -3.99
CA TYR A 183 -2.72 -2.62 -4.22
C TYR A 183 -4.08 -3.30 -4.25
N GLY A 184 -5.05 -2.77 -3.53
CA GLY A 184 -6.39 -3.33 -3.53
C GLY A 184 -7.33 -2.58 -2.59
N GLU A 185 -8.58 -3.03 -2.52
CA GLU A 185 -9.60 -2.39 -1.71
C GLU A 185 -9.61 -2.92 -0.27
N GLN A 186 -9.61 -2.00 0.70
CA GLN A 186 -9.76 -2.25 2.13
C GLN A 186 -10.49 -1.07 2.76
N GLU A 187 -11.58 -1.34 3.49
CA GLU A 187 -12.37 -0.32 4.20
C GLU A 187 -12.88 0.79 3.26
N ASP A 188 -13.49 0.40 2.14
CA ASP A 188 -14.03 1.31 1.09
C ASP A 188 -13.00 2.28 0.49
N ALA A 189 -11.71 1.99 0.67
CA ALA A 189 -10.61 2.76 0.12
C ALA A 189 -9.62 1.83 -0.60
N LYS A 190 -9.02 2.34 -1.67
CA LYS A 190 -7.93 1.66 -2.34
C LYS A 190 -6.62 1.94 -1.60
N LYS A 191 -5.95 0.87 -1.15
CA LYS A 191 -4.75 0.94 -0.32
C LYS A 191 -3.55 0.40 -1.08
N CYS A 192 -2.40 1.05 -0.90
CA CYS A 192 -1.08 0.51 -1.19
C CYS A 192 -0.49 -0.12 0.07
N PHE A 193 0.09 -1.32 -0.01
CA PHE A 193 0.91 -1.92 1.05
C PHE A 193 2.36 -2.09 0.57
N PHE A 194 3.33 -1.88 1.46
CA PHE A 194 4.75 -2.07 1.18
C PHE A 194 5.40 -3.13 2.05
N ARG A 195 6.28 -3.92 1.47
CA ARG A 195 6.94 -5.03 2.13
C ARG A 195 8.42 -5.11 1.81
N LYS A 196 9.18 -5.69 2.75
CA LYS A 196 10.61 -6.02 2.60
C LYS A 196 10.87 -7.40 2.03
N SER A 197 9.86 -8.26 1.88
CA SER A 197 9.97 -9.55 1.19
C SER A 197 8.64 -9.96 0.56
N ASP A 198 8.63 -11.07 -0.18
CA ASP A 198 7.43 -11.73 -0.73
C ASP A 198 6.73 -12.63 0.30
N GLY A 199 7.20 -12.63 1.55
CA GLY A 199 6.58 -13.37 2.64
C GLY A 199 5.19 -12.83 2.97
N GLY A 200 4.29 -13.70 3.43
CA GLY A 200 2.90 -13.34 3.67
C GLY A 200 2.08 -13.12 2.39
N ARG A 201 2.57 -13.60 1.24
CA ARG A 201 1.80 -13.66 0.00
C ARG A 201 0.56 -14.53 0.20
N GLU A 202 -0.59 -13.98 -0.10
CA GLU A 202 -1.90 -14.63 -0.03
C GLU A 202 -2.69 -14.37 -1.31
N GLN A 203 -3.53 -15.33 -1.68
CA GLN A 203 -4.51 -15.12 -2.75
C GLN A 203 -5.67 -14.28 -2.21
N ALA A 204 -5.92 -13.12 -2.81
CA ALA A 204 -6.99 -12.21 -2.42
C ALA A 204 -7.60 -11.53 -3.64
N ASP A 205 -8.87 -11.81 -3.91
CA ASP A 205 -9.59 -11.19 -5.01
C ASP A 205 -9.67 -9.66 -4.85
N GLY A 206 -9.54 -8.94 -5.96
CA GLY A 206 -9.51 -7.48 -5.98
C GLY A 206 -8.16 -6.88 -5.52
N TRP A 207 -7.17 -7.71 -5.22
CA TRP A 207 -5.81 -7.27 -4.94
C TRP A 207 -4.87 -7.58 -6.10
N THR A 208 -3.92 -6.69 -6.32
CA THR A 208 -2.78 -6.90 -7.21
C THR A 208 -1.50 -6.66 -6.46
N SER A 209 -0.42 -7.31 -6.91
CA SER A 209 0.86 -7.28 -6.22
C SER A 209 2.01 -7.41 -7.20
N ALA A 210 3.17 -6.85 -6.88
CA ALA A 210 4.34 -7.03 -7.71
C ALA A 210 5.65 -6.78 -6.93
N PRO A 211 6.79 -7.29 -7.43
CA PRO A 211 8.10 -6.87 -6.93
C PRO A 211 8.38 -5.40 -7.27
N LYS A 212 9.32 -4.78 -6.54
CA LYS A 212 9.76 -3.38 -6.70
C LYS A 212 10.08 -2.99 -8.15
N GLY A 213 10.73 -3.90 -8.89
CA GLY A 213 11.11 -3.67 -10.28
C GLY A 213 9.93 -3.60 -11.25
N CYS A 214 8.76 -4.10 -10.84
CA CYS A 214 7.53 -3.96 -11.60
C CYS A 214 6.86 -2.63 -11.27
N ALA A 215 7.40 -1.56 -11.85
CA ALA A 215 6.88 -0.21 -11.68
C ALA A 215 6.98 0.60 -12.98
N PRO A 216 6.15 1.64 -13.13
CA PRO A 216 6.38 2.63 -14.17
C PRO A 216 7.77 3.26 -14.07
N PRO A 217 8.34 3.77 -15.18
CA PRO A 217 9.65 4.43 -15.17
C PRO A 217 9.72 5.58 -14.15
N PRO A 218 10.82 5.73 -13.39
CA PRO A 218 10.96 6.81 -12.41
C PRO A 218 10.95 8.19 -13.09
N ILE A 219 10.42 9.18 -12.37
CA ILE A 219 10.40 10.57 -12.82
C ILE A 219 11.48 11.32 -12.05
N PRO A 220 12.41 12.02 -12.71
CA PRO A 220 13.44 12.79 -12.02
C PRO A 220 12.84 13.84 -11.08
N ASP A 221 13.38 13.96 -9.87
CA ASP A 221 12.94 14.97 -8.89
C ASP A 221 13.03 16.40 -9.46
N SER A 222 14.02 16.69 -10.29
CA SER A 222 14.15 18.00 -10.95
C SER A 222 12.97 18.32 -11.85
N TYR A 223 12.44 17.32 -12.56
CA TYR A 223 11.27 17.47 -13.42
C TYR A 223 10.02 17.69 -12.57
N LEU A 224 9.82 16.89 -11.52
CA LEU A 224 8.70 17.05 -10.58
C LEU A 224 8.69 18.44 -9.93
N ALA A 225 9.85 18.90 -9.46
CA ALA A 225 10.02 20.22 -8.87
C ALA A 225 9.69 21.34 -9.87
N TRP A 226 10.23 21.24 -11.08
CA TRP A 226 10.04 22.23 -12.14
C TRP A 226 8.58 22.31 -12.60
N SER A 227 7.95 21.17 -12.92
CA SER A 227 6.55 21.11 -13.35
C SER A 227 5.62 21.75 -12.33
N ALA A 228 5.85 21.48 -11.04
CA ALA A 228 5.07 22.08 -9.97
C ALA A 228 5.29 23.60 -9.84
N ALA A 229 6.54 24.05 -9.86
CA ALA A 229 6.85 25.47 -9.77
C ALA A 229 6.31 26.28 -10.96
N GLU A 230 6.37 25.72 -12.18
CA GLU A 230 5.83 26.35 -13.38
C GLU A 230 4.32 26.51 -13.31
N LEU A 231 3.61 25.46 -12.87
CA LEU A 231 2.17 25.51 -12.67
C LEU A 231 1.75 26.61 -11.68
N LEU A 232 2.57 26.88 -10.66
CA LEU A 232 2.31 27.86 -9.61
C LEU A 232 2.54 29.33 -10.04
N LYS A 233 2.99 29.61 -11.27
CA LYS A 233 3.21 31.00 -11.74
C LYS A 233 1.95 31.87 -11.65
N VAL A 234 0.78 31.26 -11.82
CA VAL A 234 -0.51 31.95 -11.68
C VAL A 234 -0.79 32.46 -10.27
N CYS A 235 -0.05 31.97 -9.27
CA CYS A 235 -0.15 32.36 -7.86
C CYS A 235 0.90 33.39 -7.42
N ASP A 236 1.80 33.84 -8.30
CA ASP A 236 2.93 34.71 -7.91
C ASP A 236 2.49 36.09 -7.39
N ALA A 237 1.32 36.57 -7.84
CA ALA A 237 0.70 37.80 -7.36
C ALA A 237 -0.18 37.60 -6.11
N GLY A 238 -0.17 36.40 -5.52
CA GLY A 238 -1.07 36.01 -4.43
C GLY A 238 -2.39 35.42 -4.92
N LYS A 239 -3.40 35.45 -4.04
CA LYS A 239 -4.73 34.91 -4.31
C LYS A 239 -5.40 35.73 -5.43
N SER A 240 -5.93 35.03 -6.42
CA SER A 240 -6.61 35.62 -7.58
C SER A 240 -7.59 34.61 -8.18
N ASP A 241 -8.37 35.01 -9.18
CA ASP A 241 -9.23 34.07 -9.92
C ASP A 241 -8.43 32.93 -10.58
N ALA A 242 -7.16 33.19 -10.93
CA ALA A 242 -6.25 32.19 -11.48
C ALA A 242 -5.53 31.36 -10.40
N CYS A 243 -5.54 31.82 -9.15
CA CYS A 243 -5.04 31.11 -7.97
C CYS A 243 -6.10 31.11 -6.84
N PRO A 244 -7.23 30.41 -7.02
CA PRO A 244 -8.38 30.55 -6.13
C PRO A 244 -8.21 29.81 -4.79
N ASP A 245 -7.32 28.81 -4.76
CA ASP A 245 -7.13 27.93 -3.60
C ASP A 245 -5.68 27.99 -3.08
N MET A 246 -5.48 28.82 -2.04
CA MET A 246 -4.18 28.96 -1.39
C MET A 246 -3.70 27.67 -0.74
N ALA A 247 -4.61 26.85 -0.19
CA ALA A 247 -4.22 25.62 0.49
C ALA A 247 -3.60 24.64 -0.50
N ARG A 248 -4.23 24.46 -1.66
CA ARG A 248 -3.70 23.64 -2.75
C ARG A 248 -2.43 24.21 -3.35
N ALA A 249 -2.33 25.53 -3.48
CA ALA A 249 -1.11 26.19 -3.93
C ALA A 249 0.06 25.93 -2.97
N VAL A 250 -0.15 26.05 -1.66
CA VAL A 250 0.85 25.75 -0.63
C VAL A 250 1.24 24.27 -0.64
N THR A 251 0.28 23.34 -0.71
CA THR A 251 0.60 21.90 -0.84
C THR A 251 1.42 21.61 -2.09
N THR A 252 1.13 22.30 -3.20
CA THR A 252 1.92 22.21 -4.44
C THR A 252 3.33 22.79 -4.25
N TRP A 253 3.50 23.89 -3.52
CA TRP A 253 4.83 24.44 -3.20
C TRP A 253 5.65 23.49 -2.32
N ARG A 254 5.04 22.88 -1.29
CA ARG A 254 5.70 21.88 -0.45
C ARG A 254 6.20 20.70 -1.27
N PHE A 255 5.39 20.23 -2.22
CA PHE A 255 5.78 19.20 -3.18
C PHE A 255 6.97 19.65 -4.04
N ALA A 256 6.89 20.84 -4.64
CA ALA A 256 7.94 21.37 -5.49
C ALA A 256 9.28 21.49 -4.74
N ILE A 257 9.28 22.08 -3.54
CA ILE A 257 10.48 22.32 -2.73
C ILE A 257 11.10 21.01 -2.25
N ARG A 258 10.29 20.02 -1.86
CA ARG A 258 10.79 18.71 -1.44
C ARG A 258 11.53 18.00 -2.57
N HIS A 259 10.93 17.99 -3.77
CA HIS A 259 11.59 17.43 -4.95
C HIS A 259 12.81 18.25 -5.36
N LEU A 260 12.77 19.58 -5.23
CA LEU A 260 13.96 20.41 -5.45
C LEU A 260 15.11 20.03 -4.52
N LYS A 261 14.84 19.87 -3.23
CA LYS A 261 15.83 19.44 -2.23
C LYS A 261 16.48 18.12 -2.62
N ARG A 262 15.70 17.09 -2.96
CA ARG A 262 16.22 15.79 -3.45
C ARG A 262 17.02 15.93 -4.74
N ALA A 263 16.52 16.73 -5.69
CA ALA A 263 17.19 16.92 -6.98
C ALA A 263 18.58 17.54 -6.82
N THR A 264 18.73 18.47 -5.86
CA THR A 264 19.93 19.27 -5.61
C THR A 264 20.92 18.64 -4.61
N GLU A 265 20.54 17.56 -3.92
CA GLU A 265 21.38 16.91 -2.90
C GLU A 265 22.74 16.50 -3.48
N GLY A 266 23.81 17.08 -2.92
CA GLY A 266 25.19 16.87 -3.37
C GLY A 266 25.55 17.47 -4.73
N LYS A 267 24.66 18.25 -5.37
CA LYS A 267 24.84 18.79 -6.73
C LYS A 267 24.93 20.32 -6.82
N VAL A 268 24.56 21.03 -5.76
CA VAL A 268 24.66 22.49 -5.67
C VAL A 268 25.50 22.89 -4.45
N ASP A 269 25.93 24.14 -4.39
CA ASP A 269 26.77 24.61 -3.29
C ASP A 269 25.99 24.67 -1.95
N PRO A 270 26.69 24.62 -0.80
CA PRO A 270 26.03 24.62 0.50
C PRO A 270 25.15 25.86 0.78
N ASN A 271 25.47 27.03 0.22
CA ASN A 271 24.64 28.22 0.44
C ASN A 271 23.30 28.08 -0.28
N THR A 272 23.31 27.54 -1.49
CA THR A 272 22.08 27.20 -2.22
C THR A 272 21.21 26.22 -1.43
N ILE A 273 21.79 25.18 -0.84
CA ILE A 273 21.05 24.24 0.03
C ILE A 273 20.43 24.94 1.25
N ASN A 274 21.14 25.90 1.86
CA ASN A 274 20.60 26.67 2.98
C ASN A 274 19.35 27.47 2.58
N PHE A 275 19.35 28.10 1.40
CA PHE A 275 18.16 28.80 0.88
C PHE A 275 17.00 27.83 0.62
N ILE A 276 17.26 26.65 0.06
CA ILE A 276 16.22 25.62 -0.17
C ILE A 276 15.62 25.16 1.16
N ASN A 277 16.44 24.94 2.19
CA ASN A 277 15.96 24.56 3.51
C ASN A 277 15.13 25.68 4.14
N GLN A 278 15.60 26.93 4.06
CA GLN A 278 14.87 28.08 4.59
C GLN A 278 13.46 28.20 3.98
N VAL A 279 13.34 28.15 2.65
CA VAL A 279 12.02 28.26 2.01
C VAL A 279 11.13 27.05 2.27
N SER A 280 11.72 25.88 2.51
CA SER A 280 10.98 24.69 2.97
C SER A 280 10.37 24.94 4.34
N ASP A 281 11.16 25.41 5.30
CA ASP A 281 10.72 25.67 6.68
C ASP A 281 9.68 26.81 6.73
N ASP A 282 9.90 27.89 5.98
CA ASP A 282 8.96 29.01 5.86
C ASP A 282 7.62 28.55 5.26
N THR A 283 7.66 27.69 4.24
CA THR A 283 6.44 27.15 3.62
C THR A 283 5.68 26.22 4.59
N ASP A 284 6.38 25.39 5.35
CA ASP A 284 5.77 24.52 6.36
C ASP A 284 5.16 25.35 7.51
N ALA A 285 5.84 26.39 7.97
CA ALA A 285 5.33 27.31 8.99
C ALA A 285 4.08 28.07 8.49
N PHE A 286 4.10 28.54 7.25
CA PHE A 286 2.94 29.18 6.64
C PHE A 286 1.76 28.22 6.47
N ALA A 287 2.01 26.96 6.08
CA ALA A 287 0.96 25.94 5.97
C ALA A 287 0.23 25.71 7.31
N ALA A 288 0.93 25.85 8.44
CA ALA A 288 0.34 25.72 9.77
C ALA A 288 -0.45 26.96 10.22
N GLN A 289 -0.15 28.15 9.67
CA GLN A 289 -0.74 29.44 10.05
C GLN A 289 -1.04 30.29 8.82
N MET A 290 -1.86 29.75 7.92
CA MET A 290 -2.10 30.35 6.61
C MET A 290 -2.87 31.67 6.73
N SER A 291 -2.36 32.72 6.07
CA SER A 291 -3.04 34.02 5.95
C SER A 291 -2.90 34.58 4.54
N GLU A 292 -3.93 35.30 4.07
CA GLU A 292 -3.90 35.93 2.74
C GLU A 292 -2.81 37.00 2.65
N ASP A 293 -2.58 37.76 3.73
CA ASP A 293 -1.57 38.83 3.78
C ASP A 293 -0.13 38.31 3.61
N ASN A 294 0.17 37.13 4.17
CA ASN A 294 1.51 36.54 4.10
C ASN A 294 1.71 35.65 2.86
N PHE A 295 0.63 35.27 2.16
CA PHE A 295 0.72 34.36 1.02
C PHE A 295 1.64 34.87 -0.11
N PRO A 296 1.54 36.15 -0.56
CA PRO A 296 2.45 36.67 -1.60
C PRO A 296 3.92 36.66 -1.18
N VAL A 297 4.22 36.87 0.10
CA VAL A 297 5.59 36.87 0.63
C VAL A 297 6.20 35.47 0.53
N VAL A 298 5.47 34.45 0.98
CA VAL A 298 5.93 33.05 0.95
C VAL A 298 6.10 32.57 -0.49
N VAL A 299 5.12 32.82 -1.35
CA VAL A 299 5.20 32.45 -2.78
C VAL A 299 6.36 33.18 -3.47
N GLY A 300 6.56 34.47 -3.16
CA GLY A 300 7.68 35.26 -3.70
C GLY A 300 9.04 34.70 -3.30
N ASN A 301 9.22 34.30 -2.04
CA ASN A 301 10.46 33.69 -1.55
C ASN A 301 10.73 32.35 -2.25
N ASN A 302 9.70 31.50 -2.35
CA ASN A 302 9.78 30.21 -3.05
C ASN A 302 10.19 30.43 -4.52
N ARG A 303 9.52 31.36 -5.22
CA ARG A 303 9.79 31.69 -6.62
C ARG A 303 11.22 32.16 -6.84
N GLN A 304 11.78 32.98 -5.95
CA GLN A 304 13.16 33.48 -6.07
C GLN A 304 14.18 32.33 -6.12
N VAL A 305 14.03 31.32 -5.25
CA VAL A 305 14.90 30.13 -5.25
C VAL A 305 14.79 29.36 -6.57
N PHE A 306 13.57 29.14 -7.07
CA PHE A 306 13.36 28.45 -8.34
C PHE A 306 13.88 29.24 -9.55
N MET A 307 13.76 30.57 -9.54
CA MET A 307 14.33 31.42 -10.60
C MET A 307 15.85 31.37 -10.60
N ALA A 308 16.49 31.43 -9.43
CA ALA A 308 17.94 31.30 -9.29
C ALA A 308 18.46 29.95 -9.82
N LEU A 309 17.67 28.88 -9.64
CA LEU A 309 17.99 27.53 -10.11
C LEU A 309 17.40 27.18 -11.49
N GLY A 310 16.74 28.12 -12.16
CA GLY A 310 15.98 27.84 -13.39
C GLY A 310 16.85 27.29 -14.52
N SER A 311 18.04 27.86 -14.74
CA SER A 311 18.99 27.38 -15.75
C SER A 311 19.52 25.97 -15.43
N TRP A 312 19.74 25.68 -14.15
CA TRP A 312 20.16 24.35 -13.71
C TRP A 312 19.03 23.33 -13.88
N LEU A 313 17.80 23.64 -13.45
CA LEU A 313 16.62 22.78 -13.62
C LEU A 313 16.32 22.49 -15.09
N ALA A 314 16.40 23.51 -15.95
CA ALA A 314 16.20 23.37 -17.39
C ALA A 314 17.25 22.49 -18.08
N SER A 315 18.45 22.37 -17.51
CA SER A 315 19.49 21.48 -18.04
C SER A 315 19.39 20.03 -17.54
N GLN A 316 18.49 19.75 -16.59
CA GLN A 316 18.26 18.38 -16.10
C GLN A 316 17.44 17.54 -17.11
N PRO A 317 17.54 16.19 -17.05
CA PRO A 317 16.77 15.30 -17.91
C PRO A 317 15.27 15.59 -17.88
N GLN A 318 14.68 15.74 -19.07
CA GLN A 318 13.24 15.96 -19.26
C GLN A 318 12.62 14.65 -19.79
N PRO A 319 11.96 13.84 -18.94
CA PRO A 319 11.33 12.60 -19.39
C PRO A 319 10.14 12.90 -20.32
N SER A 320 9.90 11.99 -21.27
CA SER A 320 8.61 11.95 -21.98
C SER A 320 7.59 11.25 -21.09
N VAL A 321 6.57 11.97 -20.64
CA VAL A 321 5.52 11.46 -19.76
C VAL A 321 4.14 11.62 -20.43
N ASP A 322 3.28 10.61 -20.34
CA ASP A 322 1.87 10.76 -20.71
C ASP A 322 1.15 11.45 -19.55
N THR A 323 0.79 12.73 -19.72
CA THR A 323 0.12 13.52 -18.67
C THR A 323 -1.26 12.96 -18.25
N ARG A 324 -1.78 11.97 -18.98
CA ARG A 324 -3.02 11.24 -18.63
C ARG A 324 -2.79 10.04 -17.73
N ASP A 325 -1.54 9.66 -17.48
CA ASP A 325 -1.21 8.59 -16.53
C ASP A 325 -1.65 9.01 -15.12
N ALA A 326 -2.68 8.33 -14.60
CA ALA A 326 -3.28 8.62 -13.30
C ALA A 326 -2.32 8.39 -12.12
N SER A 327 -1.22 7.66 -12.34
CA SER A 327 -0.18 7.48 -11.32
C SER A 327 0.75 8.67 -11.18
N LEU A 328 0.72 9.63 -12.10
CA LEU A 328 1.51 10.85 -12.02
C LEU A 328 0.92 11.81 -10.99
N PRO A 329 1.76 12.54 -10.25
CA PRO A 329 1.28 13.58 -9.36
C PRO A 329 0.62 14.71 -10.16
N ASN A 330 -0.41 15.33 -9.59
CA ASN A 330 -1.23 16.39 -10.18
C ASN A 330 -0.43 17.47 -10.90
N PRO A 331 0.70 17.98 -10.35
CA PRO A 331 1.43 19.03 -11.05
C PRO A 331 2.01 18.62 -12.40
N VAL A 332 2.36 17.34 -12.58
CA VAL A 332 2.78 16.78 -13.87
C VAL A 332 1.58 16.63 -14.82
N ARG A 333 0.37 16.49 -14.27
CA ARG A 333 -0.90 16.46 -15.00
C ARG A 333 -1.52 17.86 -15.16
N SER A 334 -0.73 18.92 -14.94
CA SER A 334 -1.16 20.32 -15.03
C SER A 334 -2.29 20.71 -14.06
N GLN A 335 -2.32 20.10 -12.87
CA GLN A 335 -3.29 20.37 -11.81
C GLN A 335 -2.58 20.65 -10.48
N PHE A 336 -3.12 21.54 -9.64
CA PHE A 336 -2.59 21.69 -8.29
C PHE A 336 -2.81 20.41 -7.49
N CYS A 337 -1.94 20.18 -6.52
CA CYS A 337 -2.14 19.12 -5.53
C CYS A 337 -3.51 19.28 -4.84
N GLY A 338 -4.05 18.18 -4.32
CA GLY A 338 -5.18 18.24 -3.42
C GLY A 338 -4.78 18.79 -2.04
N PRO A 339 -5.74 18.86 -1.10
CA PRO A 339 -5.50 19.38 0.25
C PRO A 339 -4.45 18.59 1.05
N ALA A 340 -4.37 17.28 0.87
CA ALA A 340 -3.52 16.37 1.63
C ALA A 340 -2.32 15.81 0.85
N SER A 341 -2.37 15.84 -0.48
CA SER A 341 -1.59 14.97 -1.35
C SER A 341 -1.59 15.46 -2.81
N CYS A 342 -0.50 15.20 -3.51
CA CYS A 342 -0.40 15.51 -4.94
C CYS A 342 -0.89 14.36 -5.84
N HIS A 343 -1.46 13.30 -5.27
CA HIS A 343 -1.99 12.16 -6.01
C HIS A 343 -3.51 12.02 -5.91
N GLU A 344 -4.17 12.90 -5.14
CA GLU A 344 -5.62 12.93 -5.00
C GLU A 344 -6.27 13.30 -6.32
N LYS A 345 -7.45 12.74 -6.58
CA LYS A 345 -8.37 13.30 -7.55
C LYS A 345 -8.78 14.71 -7.13
N VAL A 346 -8.73 15.61 -8.08
CA VAL A 346 -9.24 16.95 -7.97
C VAL A 346 -10.51 16.97 -8.81
N ASP A 347 -11.65 17.16 -8.15
CA ASP A 347 -12.95 17.31 -8.80
C ASP A 347 -13.14 18.70 -9.40
#